data_AF-A0A502MRS1-F1
#
_entry.id   AF-A0A502MRS1-F1
#
_cell.length_a   1.000
_cell.length_b   1.000
_cell.length_c   1.000
_cell.angle_alpha   90.00
_cell.angle_beta   90.00
_cell.angle_gamma   90.00
#
_symmetry.space_group_name_H-M   'P 1'
#
loop_
_entity.id
_entity.type
_entity.pdbx_description
1 polymer ?
#
loop_
_entity_poly.entity_id
_entity_poly.type
_entity_poly.pdbx_seq_one_letter_code
_entity_poly.pdbx_strand_id
1 'polypeptide(L)' 'MGKGLIVAAMAAALAGCATAKGGFCAVASPVRLSGKAVDMLSDQEARALLAHNRKGEKLCGWRP' A
#
# COMPACT_ATOMS: atom_id res chain seq x y z
N MET A 1 -20.69 7.88 -37.70
CA MET A 1 -20.98 7.90 -36.26
C MET A 1 -20.13 6.91 -35.43
N GLY A 2 -19.59 5.82 -35.99
CA GLY A 2 -18.82 4.83 -35.20
C GLY A 2 -17.42 5.26 -34.73
N LYS A 3 -16.73 6.13 -35.46
CA LYS A 3 -15.34 6.54 -35.11
C LYS A 3 -15.26 7.30 -33.78
N GLY A 4 -16.23 8.18 -33.50
CA GLY A 4 -16.28 8.91 -32.22
C GLY A 4 -16.57 8.00 -31.02
N LEU A 5 -17.37 6.96 -31.23
CA LEU A 5 -17.70 5.97 -30.20
C LEU A 5 -16.48 5.12 -29.81
N ILE A 6 -15.66 4.74 -30.79
CA ILE A 6 -14.42 3.97 -30.56
C ILE A 6 -13.40 4.80 -29.78
N VAL A 7 -13.21 6.09 -30.14
CA VAL A 7 -12.31 6.98 -29.42
C VAL A 7 -12.77 7.22 -27.98
N ALA A 8 -14.07 7.41 -27.77
CA ALA A 8 -14.65 7.56 -26.43
C ALA A 8 -14.49 6.29 -25.58
N ALA A 9 -14.71 5.10 -26.17
CA ALA A 9 -14.54 3.83 -25.49
C ALA A 9 -13.07 3.57 -25.08
N MET A 10 -12.11 3.91 -25.95
CA MET A 10 -10.68 3.80 -25.63
C MET A 10 -10.24 4.79 -24.54
N ALA A 11 -10.73 6.03 -24.58
CA ALA A 11 -10.44 7.01 -23.53
C ALA A 11 -11.01 6.59 -22.17
N ALA A 12 -12.22 6.02 -22.14
CA ALA A 12 -12.84 5.48 -20.92
C ALA A 12 -12.07 4.26 -20.36
N ALA A 13 -11.57 3.37 -21.23
CA ALA A 13 -10.76 2.24 -20.81
C ALA A 13 -9.41 2.67 -20.18
N LEU A 14 -8.81 3.76 -20.68
CA LEU A 14 -7.56 4.32 -20.14
C LEU A 14 -7.76 5.08 -18.81
N ALA A 15 -8.95 5.63 -18.58
CA ALA A 15 -9.31 6.29 -17.32
C ALA A 15 -9.52 5.31 -16.15
N GLY A 16 -9.68 4.01 -16.43
CA GLY A 16 -9.87 2.96 -15.42
C GLY A 16 -8.62 2.66 -14.59
N CYS A 17 -7.42 3.02 -15.05
CA CYS A 17 -6.21 3.00 -14.23
C CYS A 17 -6.12 4.27 -13.36
N ALA A 18 -7.09 4.46 -12.46
CA ALA A 18 -6.92 5.42 -11.39
C ALA A 18 -5.86 4.86 -10.42
N THR A 19 -4.61 5.35 -10.52
CA THR A 19 -3.57 5.11 -9.51
C THR A 19 -4.16 5.38 -8.13
N ALA A 20 -4.04 4.41 -7.22
CA ALA A 20 -4.46 4.59 -5.84
C ALA A 20 -3.89 5.92 -5.32
N LYS A 21 -4.77 6.86 -4.96
CA LYS A 21 -4.35 8.17 -4.47
C LYS A 21 -3.90 7.99 -3.02
N GLY A 22 -2.60 8.18 -2.79
CA GLY A 22 -1.99 8.10 -1.47
C GLY A 22 -0.67 7.34 -1.50
N GLY A 23 0.40 7.97 -1.00
CA GLY A 23 1.67 7.28 -0.78
C GLY A 23 1.58 6.30 0.40
N PHE A 24 2.65 5.57 0.69
CA PHE A 24 2.71 4.61 1.79
C PHE A 24 2.15 5.16 3.11
N CYS A 25 2.50 6.41 3.48
CA CYS A 25 2.04 7.04 4.72
C CYS A 25 0.54 7.35 4.77
N ALA A 26 -0.15 7.40 3.63
CA ALA A 26 -1.58 7.67 3.56
C ALA A 26 -2.43 6.40 3.73
N VAL A 27 -1.84 5.23 3.50
CA VAL A 27 -2.56 3.94 3.45
C VAL A 27 -2.06 2.93 4.48
N ALA A 28 -0.98 3.23 5.16
CA ALA A 28 -0.36 2.36 6.16
C ALA A 28 -0.26 3.05 7.52
N SER A 29 -0.21 2.24 8.57
CA SER A 29 -0.02 2.66 9.95
C SER A 29 1.01 1.75 10.65
N PRO A 30 1.63 2.19 11.77
CA PRO A 30 2.52 1.34 12.55
C PRO A 30 1.80 0.09 13.02
N VAL A 31 2.43 -1.08 12.90
CA VAL A 31 1.90 -2.32 13.46
C VAL A 31 2.57 -2.59 14.81
N ARG A 32 1.77 -2.70 15.86
CA ARG A 32 2.19 -2.91 17.25
C ARG A 32 1.51 -4.15 17.79
N LEU A 33 2.27 -5.25 17.83
CA LEU A 33 1.78 -6.55 18.30
C LEU A 33 2.03 -6.69 19.80
N SER A 34 1.21 -7.50 20.47
CA SER A 34 1.50 -7.95 21.83
C SER A 34 2.69 -8.93 21.82
N GLY A 35 3.37 -9.09 22.96
CA GLY A 35 4.48 -10.06 23.07
C GLY A 35 4.08 -11.46 22.61
N LYS A 36 2.94 -11.96 23.09
CA LYS A 36 2.38 -13.25 22.66
C LYS A 36 2.18 -13.35 21.14
N ALA A 37 1.77 -12.26 20.47
CA ALA A 37 1.61 -12.25 19.03
C ALA A 37 2.94 -12.22 18.28
N VAL A 38 3.98 -11.58 18.84
CA VAL A 38 5.35 -11.63 18.32
C VAL A 38 5.91 -13.05 18.39
N ASP A 39 5.69 -13.75 19.50
CA ASP A 39 6.20 -15.12 19.72
C ASP A 39 5.61 -16.15 18.73
N MET A 40 4.47 -15.84 18.12
CA MET A 40 3.82 -16.70 17.13
C MET A 40 4.27 -16.43 15.69
N LEU A 41 5.07 -15.39 15.43
CA LEU A 41 5.54 -15.07 14.09
C LEU A 41 6.61 -16.05 13.64
N SER A 42 6.52 -16.48 12.39
CA SER A 42 7.68 -17.03 11.69
C SER A 42 8.73 -15.95 11.45
N ASP A 43 9.98 -16.39 11.23
CA ASP A 43 11.09 -15.52 10.85
C ASP A 43 10.79 -14.63 9.62
N GLN A 44 10.04 -15.17 8.65
CA GLN A 44 9.67 -14.42 7.45
C GLN A 44 8.68 -13.30 7.79
N GLU A 45 7.67 -13.60 8.58
CA GLU A 45 6.66 -12.61 9.00
C GLU A 45 7.28 -11.52 9.87
N ALA A 46 8.14 -11.91 10.82
CA ALA A 46 8.87 -10.95 11.65
C ALA A 46 9.72 -9.98 10.80
N ARG A 47 10.45 -10.50 9.80
CA ARG A 47 11.23 -9.67 8.86
C ARG A 47 10.34 -8.72 8.07
N ALA A 48 9.22 -9.19 7.54
CA ALA A 48 8.29 -8.37 6.77
C ALA A 48 7.68 -7.26 7.63
N LEU A 49 7.24 -7.59 8.85
CA LEU A 49 6.68 -6.64 9.81
C LEU A 49 7.69 -5.56 10.20
N LEU A 50 8.93 -5.97 10.49
CA LEU A 50 10.02 -5.04 10.80
C LEU A 50 10.32 -4.12 9.61
N ALA A 51 10.36 -4.65 8.39
CA ALA A 51 10.59 -3.85 7.18
C ALA A 51 9.47 -2.81 6.98
N HIS A 52 8.21 -3.19 7.19
CA HIS A 52 7.07 -2.28 7.15
C HIS A 52 7.20 -1.13 8.15
N ASN A 53 7.43 -1.45 9.43
CA ASN A 53 7.54 -0.45 10.47
C ASN A 53 8.74 0.49 10.27
N ARG A 54 9.91 -0.05 9.90
CA ARG A 54 11.12 0.74 9.59
C ARG A 54 10.93 1.65 8.39
N LYS A 55 10.15 1.23 7.38
CA LYS A 55 9.81 2.09 6.25
C LYS A 55 8.99 3.29 6.72
N GLY A 56 7.99 3.07 7.58
CA GLY A 56 7.19 4.17 8.12
C GLY A 56 7.94 5.06 9.12
N GLU A 57 8.90 4.52 9.87
CA GLU A 57 9.83 5.34 10.67
C GLU A 57 10.60 6.30 9.76
N LYS A 58 11.20 5.79 8.67
CA LYS A 58 11.99 6.59 7.72
C LYS A 58 11.18 7.59 6.91
N LEU A 59 9.98 7.21 6.48
CA LEU A 59 9.20 7.99 5.50
C LEU A 59 8.05 8.80 6.12
N CYS A 60 7.53 8.35 7.27
CA CYS A 60 6.27 8.84 7.83
C CYS A 60 6.41 9.34 9.28
N GLY A 61 7.61 9.30 9.87
CA GLY A 61 7.87 9.75 11.24
C GLY A 61 7.27 8.83 12.32
N TRP A 62 7.00 7.56 11.99
CA TRP A 62 6.53 6.60 12.99
C TRP A 62 7.59 6.36 14.06
N ARG A 63 7.17 6.35 15.33
CA ARG A 63 8.07 6.07 16.45
C ARG A 63 8.18 4.57 16.68
N PRO A 64 9.37 4.00 16.94
CA PRO A 64 9.57 2.58 17.23
C PRO A 64 8.62 2.04 18.31
#